data_AF-J9EPU5-F1
#
_entry.id   AF-J9EPU5-F1
#
_cell.length_a   1.000
_cell.length_b   1.000
_cell.length_c   1.000
_cell.angle_alpha   90.00
_cell.angle_beta   90.00
_cell.angle_gamma   90.00
#
_symmetry.space_group_name_H-M   'P 1'
#
loop_
_entity.id
_entity.type
_entity.pdbx_description
1 polymer ?
#
loop_
_entity_poly.entity_id
_entity_poly.type
_entity_poly.pdbx_seq_one_letter_code
_entity_poly.pdbx_strand_id
1 'polypeptide(L)'
;MFGLGVDGIVKQYQADLKTYIPPDMSHTAFDKNMKKNRYKDVICIDKTRVILQEGESDYIHANHVKGDPFLNSFICTQGPMKITVNDFWIMIMQEKVSNIVMLCNILEAGKNKCFQYWPQDVGSSLTFGG
;
A
#
# COMPACT_ATOMS: atom_id res chain seq x y z
N MET A 1 10.85 29.66 -13.30
CA MET A 1 11.33 28.50 -14.07
C MET A 1 12.37 27.79 -13.21
N PHE A 2 12.10 26.56 -12.77
CA PHE A 2 13.12 25.77 -12.05
C PHE A 2 14.31 25.55 -13.00
N GLY A 3 15.54 25.60 -12.50
CA GLY A 3 16.73 25.34 -13.32
C GLY A 3 16.68 23.94 -13.94
N LEU A 4 17.57 23.64 -14.90
CA LEU A 4 17.72 22.28 -15.43
C LEU A 4 18.55 21.41 -14.46
N GLY A 5 18.40 20.09 -14.57
CA GLY A 5 19.18 19.12 -13.79
C GLY A 5 18.65 18.85 -12.38
N VAL A 6 19.45 18.15 -11.57
CA VAL A 6 19.06 17.64 -10.25
C VAL A 6 18.59 18.76 -9.33
N ASP A 7 19.32 19.88 -9.27
CA ASP A 7 18.96 21.03 -8.44
C ASP A 7 17.60 21.63 -8.82
N GLY A 8 17.29 21.61 -10.11
CA GLY A 8 15.99 22.01 -10.64
C GLY A 8 14.86 21.13 -10.13
N ILE A 9 15.02 19.82 -10.31
CA ILE A 9 14.04 18.81 -9.90
C ILE A 9 13.84 18.83 -8.38
N VAL A 10 14.91 18.96 -7.60
CA VAL A 10 14.83 19.07 -6.13
C VAL A 10 14.05 20.31 -5.71
N LYS A 11 14.31 21.46 -6.33
CA LYS A 11 13.55 22.69 -6.05
C LYS A 11 12.08 22.54 -6.40
N GLN A 12 11.75 21.93 -7.54
CA GLN A 12 10.36 21.66 -7.92
C GLN A 12 9.67 20.73 -6.93
N TYR A 13 10.31 19.62 -6.54
CA TYR A 13 9.76 18.72 -5.53
C TYR A 13 9.49 19.43 -4.21
N GLN A 14 10.45 20.25 -3.73
CA GLN A 14 10.31 20.97 -2.47
C GLN A 14 9.22 22.04 -2.51
N ALA A 15 9.09 22.76 -3.62
CA ALA A 15 8.13 23.85 -3.76
C ALA A 15 6.70 23.35 -3.98
N ASP A 16 6.54 22.37 -4.87
CA ASP A 16 5.22 22.04 -5.45
C ASP A 16 4.68 20.70 -4.97
N LEU A 17 5.52 19.68 -4.81
CA LEU A 17 5.07 18.30 -4.56
C LEU A 17 5.05 17.93 -3.08
N LYS A 18 6.09 18.33 -2.33
CA LYS A 18 6.23 17.99 -0.90
C LYS A 18 5.15 18.65 -0.04
N THR A 19 4.72 19.85 -0.43
CA THR A 19 3.71 20.66 0.26
C THR A 19 2.30 20.37 -0.23
N TYR A 20 2.15 19.57 -1.29
CA TYR A 20 0.85 19.23 -1.86
C TYR A 20 0.02 18.40 -0.87
N ILE A 21 -1.22 18.83 -0.65
CA ILE A 21 -2.21 18.12 0.15
C ILE A 21 -3.38 17.80 -0.79
N PRO A 22 -3.71 16.51 -0.99
CA PRO A 22 -4.86 16.13 -1.79
C PRO A 22 -6.16 16.72 -1.22
N PRO A 23 -7.16 17.01 -2.06
CA PRO A 23 -8.50 17.30 -1.57
C PRO A 23 -9.09 16.05 -0.92
N ASP A 24 -9.72 16.20 0.25
CA ASP A 24 -10.33 15.12 1.03
C ASP A 24 -9.31 14.06 1.50
N MET A 25 -8.57 14.43 2.54
CA MET A 25 -7.60 13.57 3.24
C MET A 25 -8.20 12.90 4.49
N SER A 26 -9.50 12.61 4.48
CA SER A 26 -10.13 11.85 5.56
C SER A 26 -9.43 10.49 5.74
N HIS A 27 -9.21 10.09 6.99
CA HIS A 27 -8.45 8.87 7.34
C HIS A 27 -8.96 8.23 8.65
N THR A 28 -10.26 8.33 8.89
CA THR A 28 -10.94 7.80 10.08
C THR A 28 -10.73 6.29 10.20
N ALA A 29 -10.75 5.56 9.09
CA ALA A 29 -10.54 4.11 9.12
C ALA A 29 -9.08 3.78 9.48
N PHE A 30 -8.12 4.56 8.98
CA PHE A 30 -6.71 4.43 9.33
C PHE A 30 -6.48 4.61 10.83
N ASP A 31 -7.04 5.68 11.42
CA ASP A 31 -6.89 6.00 12.85
C ASP A 31 -7.50 4.93 13.77
N LYS A 32 -8.63 4.33 13.37
CA LYS A 32 -9.27 3.25 14.14
C LYS A 32 -8.50 1.93 14.08
N ASN A 33 -7.67 1.73 13.05
CA ASN A 33 -7.03 0.45 12.75
C ASN A 33 -5.49 0.51 12.87
N MET A 34 -4.94 1.34 13.77
CA MET A 34 -3.49 1.58 13.91
C MET A 34 -2.62 0.32 13.99
N LYS A 35 -3.13 -0.79 14.53
CA LYS A 35 -2.40 -2.06 14.59
C LYS A 35 -2.17 -2.68 13.21
N LYS A 36 -3.07 -2.44 12.25
CA LYS A 36 -2.98 -2.93 10.87
C LYS A 36 -2.12 -2.02 9.96
N ASN A 37 -1.57 -0.92 10.49
CA ASN A 37 -0.73 0.02 9.77
C ASN A 37 0.76 -0.23 10.09
N ARG A 38 1.58 -0.46 9.06
CA ARG A 38 3.03 -0.67 9.23
C ARG A 38 3.74 0.58 9.72
N TYR A 39 3.30 1.74 9.24
CA TYR A 39 3.88 3.04 9.54
C TYR A 39 2.78 4.00 9.97
N LYS A 40 3.03 4.75 11.06
CA LYS A 40 2.04 5.69 11.62
C LYS A 40 1.95 6.98 10.82
N ASP A 41 3.01 7.29 10.08
CA ASP A 41 3.21 8.49 9.29
C ASP A 41 2.86 8.31 7.80
N VAL A 42 2.41 7.11 7.40
CA VAL A 42 1.94 6.83 6.04
C VAL A 42 0.43 6.61 6.09
N ILE A 43 -0.33 7.65 5.78
CA ILE A 43 -1.78 7.68 5.90
C ILE A 43 -2.45 6.85 4.78
N CYS A 44 -3.47 6.07 5.13
CA CYS A 44 -4.42 5.46 4.20
C CYS A 44 -5.67 6.35 4.11
N ILE A 45 -6.00 6.83 2.91
CA ILE A 45 -7.09 7.80 2.70
C ILE A 45 -8.43 7.07 2.59
N ASP A 46 -9.44 7.51 3.33
CA ASP A 46 -10.77 6.89 3.38
C ASP A 46 -11.45 6.84 2.01
N LYS A 47 -11.34 7.93 1.23
CA LYS A 47 -12.02 8.08 -0.07
C LYS A 47 -11.67 6.99 -1.09
N THR A 48 -10.44 6.50 -1.09
CA THR A 48 -9.95 5.55 -2.09
C THR A 48 -9.47 4.24 -1.50
N ARG A 49 -9.64 4.03 -0.18
CA ARG A 49 -9.19 2.79 0.45
C ARG A 49 -9.95 1.60 -0.13
N VAL A 50 -9.29 0.45 -0.17
CA VAL A 50 -9.97 -0.81 -0.43
C VAL A 50 -10.79 -1.17 0.81
N ILE A 51 -12.05 -1.56 0.62
CA ILE A 51 -12.96 -2.00 1.68
C ILE A 51 -13.09 -3.52 1.57
N LEU A 52 -12.67 -4.25 2.59
CA LEU A 52 -12.79 -5.71 2.61
C LEU A 52 -14.24 -6.13 2.91
N GLN A 53 -14.76 -7.09 2.14
CA GLN A 53 -16.12 -7.62 2.31
C GLN A 53 -16.15 -8.85 3.21
N GLU A 54 -15.09 -9.66 3.21
CA GLU A 54 -15.05 -10.96 3.91
C GLU A 54 -13.94 -11.03 4.97
N GLY A 55 -13.39 -9.88 5.38
CA GLY A 55 -12.39 -9.80 6.45
C GLY A 55 -12.99 -9.76 7.86
N GLU A 56 -12.17 -10.00 8.87
CA GLU A 56 -12.53 -9.74 10.29
C GLU A 56 -12.90 -8.27 10.53
N SER A 57 -12.36 -7.38 9.70
CA SER A 57 -12.75 -5.98 9.60
C SER A 57 -12.75 -5.54 8.15
N ASP A 58 -13.39 -4.41 7.87
CA ASP A 58 -13.47 -3.82 6.53
C ASP A 58 -12.18 -3.09 6.10
N TYR A 59 -11.13 -3.16 6.91
CA TYR A 59 -9.93 -2.33 6.78
C TYR A 59 -8.69 -3.13 6.38
N ILE A 60 -8.07 -2.68 5.30
CA ILE A 60 -6.68 -2.95 4.92
C ILE A 60 -6.01 -1.64 4.51
N HIS A 61 -4.71 -1.49 4.80
CA HIS A 61 -3.94 -0.33 4.35
C HIS A 61 -3.59 -0.48 2.85
N ALA A 62 -4.57 -0.16 2.02
CA ALA A 62 -4.48 -0.21 0.57
C ALA A 62 -5.42 0.83 -0.05
N ASN A 63 -4.99 1.50 -1.12
CA ASN A 63 -5.76 2.49 -1.84
C ASN A 63 -5.80 2.16 -3.34
N HIS A 64 -6.96 2.33 -3.96
CA HIS A 64 -7.08 2.34 -5.41
C HIS A 64 -6.42 3.60 -5.98
N VAL A 65 -5.54 3.41 -6.96
CA VAL A 65 -4.92 4.47 -7.74
C VAL A 65 -5.40 4.35 -9.18
N LYS A 66 -6.03 5.42 -9.66
CA LYS A 66 -6.63 5.50 -11.00
C LYS A 66 -6.70 6.94 -11.47
N GLY A 67 -6.87 7.12 -12.78
CA GLY A 67 -6.95 8.43 -13.43
C GLY A 67 -5.64 8.83 -14.08
N ASP A 68 -5.66 9.97 -14.76
CA ASP A 68 -4.49 10.54 -15.44
C ASP A 68 -3.34 10.77 -14.44
N PRO A 69 -2.07 10.47 -14.80
CA PRO A 69 -1.57 10.00 -16.10
C PRO A 69 -1.51 8.47 -16.25
N PHE A 70 -2.15 7.71 -15.36
CA PHE A 70 -2.05 6.26 -15.36
C PHE A 70 -2.97 5.63 -16.40
N LEU A 71 -2.39 4.82 -17.29
CA LEU A 71 -3.15 4.04 -18.29
C LEU A 71 -3.99 2.93 -17.63
N ASN A 72 -3.47 2.36 -16.55
CA ASN A 72 -4.10 1.26 -15.83
C ASN A 72 -4.39 1.68 -14.39
N SER A 73 -5.50 1.17 -13.84
CA SER A 73 -5.78 1.26 -12.42
C SER A 73 -4.99 0.19 -11.67
N PHE A 74 -4.49 0.52 -10.49
CA PHE A 74 -3.76 -0.41 -9.63
C PHE A 74 -4.09 -0.13 -8.16
N ILE A 75 -3.64 -1.02 -7.29
CA ILE A 75 -3.75 -0.86 -5.84
C ILE A 75 -2.35 -0.63 -5.29
N CYS A 76 -2.16 0.48 -4.59
CA CYS A 76 -0.99 0.69 -3.75
C CYS A 76 -1.32 0.20 -2.34
N THR A 77 -0.49 -0.67 -1.79
CA THR A 77 -0.66 -1.20 -0.43
C THR A 77 0.69 -1.28 0.27
N GLN A 78 0.68 -1.22 1.60
CA GLN A 78 1.88 -1.48 2.40
C GLN A 78 2.36 -2.93 2.20
N GLY A 79 3.64 -3.19 2.47
CA GLY A 79 4.13 -4.58 2.57
C GLY A 79 3.36 -5.34 3.67
N PRO A 80 2.69 -6.46 3.35
CA PRO A 80 1.88 -7.21 4.31
C PRO A 80 2.61 -7.46 5.62
N MET A 81 1.90 -7.38 6.74
CA MET A 81 2.40 -7.74 8.07
C MET A 81 1.91 -9.13 8.44
N LYS A 82 2.55 -9.78 9.42
CA LYS A 82 2.10 -11.09 9.92
C LYS A 82 0.61 -11.10 10.30
N ILE A 83 0.10 -10.00 10.85
CA ILE A 83 -1.30 -9.86 11.27
C ILE A 83 -2.26 -9.41 10.15
N THR A 84 -1.75 -8.98 8.99
CA THR A 84 -2.58 -8.51 7.86
C THR A 84 -2.40 -9.36 6.60
N VAL A 85 -1.66 -10.47 6.68
CA VAL A 85 -1.40 -11.32 5.50
C VAL A 85 -2.67 -12.01 5.01
N ASN A 86 -3.58 -12.37 5.92
CA ASN A 86 -4.89 -12.91 5.56
C ASN A 86 -5.73 -11.85 4.84
N ASP A 87 -5.85 -10.66 5.43
CA ASP A 87 -6.52 -9.49 4.82
C ASP A 87 -5.98 -9.18 3.41
N PHE A 88 -4.65 -9.29 3.24
CA PHE A 88 -4.02 -9.10 1.93
C PHE A 88 -4.51 -10.13 0.90
N TRP A 89 -4.56 -11.41 1.25
CA TRP A 89 -5.06 -12.43 0.31
C TRP A 89 -6.57 -12.31 0.05
N ILE A 90 -7.37 -11.92 1.05
CA ILE A 90 -8.79 -11.58 0.85
C ILE A 90 -8.92 -10.43 -0.16
N MET A 91 -8.13 -9.36 -0.01
CA MET A 91 -8.11 -8.25 -0.96
C MET A 91 -7.77 -8.73 -2.39
N ILE A 92 -6.73 -9.54 -2.55
CA ILE A 92 -6.30 -10.05 -3.86
C ILE A 92 -7.42 -10.83 -4.55
N MET A 93 -8.11 -11.71 -3.80
CA MET A 93 -9.23 -12.50 -4.31
C MET A 93 -10.44 -11.62 -4.65
N GLN A 94 -10.83 -10.73 -3.74
CA GLN A 94 -11.95 -9.80 -3.91
C GLN A 94 -11.76 -8.92 -5.14
N GLU A 95 -10.59 -8.31 -5.29
CA GLU A 95 -10.25 -7.38 -6.37
C GLU A 95 -9.83 -8.10 -7.67
N LYS A 96 -9.86 -9.44 -7.67
CA LYS A 96 -9.49 -10.31 -8.81
C LYS A 96 -8.11 -9.95 -9.38
N VAL A 97 -7.16 -9.66 -8.49
CA VAL A 97 -5.81 -9.22 -8.87
C VAL A 97 -5.06 -10.37 -9.54
N SER A 98 -4.56 -10.13 -10.75
CA SER A 98 -3.81 -11.15 -11.52
C SER A 98 -2.29 -11.05 -11.33
N ASN A 99 -1.78 -9.87 -10.96
CA ASN A 99 -0.34 -9.61 -10.84
C ASN A 99 -0.04 -8.85 -9.56
N ILE A 100 0.97 -9.28 -8.82
CA ILE A 100 1.49 -8.60 -7.62
C ILE A 100 2.92 -8.17 -7.92
N VAL A 101 3.20 -6.88 -7.79
CA VAL A 101 4.55 -6.32 -7.98
C VAL A 101 5.10 -5.88 -6.63
N MET A 102 6.10 -6.59 -6.12
CA MET A 102 6.76 -6.28 -4.85
C MET A 102 8.05 -5.50 -5.09
N LEU A 103 8.14 -4.29 -4.55
CA LEU A 103 9.25 -3.35 -4.77
C LEU A 103 10.20 -3.23 -3.56
N CYS A 104 10.24 -4.25 -2.69
CA CYS A 104 11.13 -4.29 -1.52
C CYS A 104 11.55 -5.72 -1.23
N ASN A 105 12.60 -5.89 -0.43
CA ASN A 105 12.92 -7.17 0.19
C ASN A 105 12.10 -7.37 1.47
N ILE A 106 12.09 -8.58 2.03
CA ILE A 106 11.47 -8.82 3.36
C ILE A 106 12.21 -8.06 4.46
N LEU A 107 13.53 -8.07 4.40
CA LEU A 107 14.42 -7.40 5.35
C LEU A 107 15.36 -6.46 4.60
N GLU A 108 15.44 -5.21 5.03
CA GLU A 108 16.36 -4.22 4.48
C GLU A 108 17.04 -3.47 5.63
N ALA A 109 18.37 -3.44 5.63
CA ALA A 109 19.16 -2.80 6.67
C ALA A 109 18.72 -3.21 8.11
N GLY A 110 18.41 -4.50 8.29
CA GLY A 110 17.97 -5.05 9.58
C GLY A 110 16.53 -4.72 9.98
N LYS A 111 15.74 -4.07 9.11
CA LYS A 111 14.34 -3.73 9.39
C LYS A 111 13.39 -4.52 8.49
N ASN A 112 12.35 -5.10 9.09
CA ASN A 112 11.31 -5.81 8.35
C ASN A 112 10.48 -4.82 7.51
N LYS A 113 10.42 -5.06 6.20
CA LYS A 113 9.65 -4.25 5.24
C LYS A 113 8.40 -4.97 4.74
N CYS A 114 8.44 -6.30 4.69
CA CYS A 114 7.34 -7.12 4.22
C CYS A 114 7.32 -8.47 4.95
N PHE A 115 6.15 -9.10 5.05
CA PHE A 115 6.02 -10.49 5.45
C PHE A 115 6.18 -11.40 4.22
N GLN A 116 6.67 -12.62 4.43
CA GLN A 116 6.76 -13.66 3.39
C GLN A 116 5.35 -14.20 3.10
N TYR A 117 4.57 -13.50 2.28
CA TYR A 117 3.16 -13.83 2.01
C TYR A 117 2.99 -14.89 0.92
N TRP A 118 4.07 -15.36 0.29
CA TRP A 118 4.07 -16.36 -0.78
C TRP A 118 4.95 -17.57 -0.42
N PRO A 119 4.67 -18.77 -0.98
CA PRO A 119 5.53 -19.93 -0.82
C PRO A 119 6.93 -19.67 -1.43
N GLN A 120 7.99 -20.00 -0.70
CA GLN A 120 9.37 -19.80 -1.18
C GLN A 120 9.82 -20.89 -2.14
N ASP A 121 9.39 -22.13 -1.88
CA ASP A 121 9.83 -23.30 -2.64
C ASP A 121 8.83 -23.67 -3.72
N VAL A 122 9.33 -24.07 -4.88
CA VAL A 122 8.50 -24.56 -5.99
C VAL A 122 7.72 -25.79 -5.55
N GLY A 123 6.41 -25.79 -5.82
CA GLY A 123 5.52 -26.89 -5.44
C GLY A 123 5.07 -26.87 -3.97
N SER A 124 5.57 -25.93 -3.16
CA SER A 124 5.05 -25.70 -1.82
C SER A 124 3.81 -24.80 -1.82
N SER A 125 3.01 -24.92 -0.77
CA SER A 125 1.81 -24.11 -0.55
C SER A 125 1.84 -23.47 0.83
N LEU A 126 1.28 -22.26 0.95
CA LEU A 126 0.99 -21.61 2.22
C LEU A 126 -0.51 -21.35 2.32
N THR A 127 -1.06 -21.55 3.51
CA THR A 127 -2.46 -21.30 3.82
C THR A 127 -2.57 -20.13 4.79
N PHE A 128 -3.42 -19.16 4.46
CA PHE A 128 -3.76 -18.02 5.28
C PHE A 128 -5.28 -17.94 5.36
N GLY A 129 -5.82 -17.79 6.57
CA GLY A 129 -7.25 -17.97 6.80
C GLY A 129 -7.61 -19.45 6.84
N GLY A 130 -8.52 -19.82 7.74
CA GLY A 130 -9.05 -21.17 7.89
C GLY A 130 -10.53 -21.20 7.56
#